data_AF-A5FWM5-F1
#
_entry.id   AF-A5FWM5-F1
#
_cell.length_a   1.000
_cell.length_b   1.000
_cell.length_c   1.000
_cell.angle_alpha   90.00
_cell.angle_beta   90.00
_cell.angle_gamma   90.00
#
_symmetry.space_group_name_H-M   'P 1'
#
loop_
_entity.id
_entity.type
_entity.pdbx_description
1 polymer ?
#
loop_
_entity_poly.entity_id
_entity_poly.type
_entity_poly.pdbx_seq_one_letter_code
_entity_poly.pdbx_strand_id
1 'polypeptide(L)'
;MEGQVRRVGSLGRPAAQTAGRRERSAQAAAGGRRAGQRHAQGNCVKKILAPSHKREAVAHLQTLFEVSQRRACDALGVDRTTVRYQSRRPDDAEARERMRVLAGERRRFGYRRLHWLLSREGISMNHKKFRRLYREERLQVRRRGGRKRALGTRSPMTIPQGCNQRWSLDFVSDALTCGRRFRIFAVVDDFSRECVRLIADTSISG
;
A
#
# COMPACT_ATOMS: atom_id res chain seq x y z
N MET A 1 -19.45 -1.21 69.64
CA MET A 1 -18.34 -0.45 69.05
C MET A 1 -17.26 -1.43 68.65
N GLU A 2 -16.95 -1.46 67.36
CA GLU A 2 -15.71 -1.93 66.69
C GLU A 2 -15.22 -3.37 66.94
N GLY A 3 -15.80 -4.31 66.19
CA GLY A 3 -15.22 -5.63 65.94
C GLY A 3 -14.15 -5.58 64.85
N GLN A 4 -12.92 -5.99 65.19
CA GLN A 4 -11.82 -6.20 64.26
C GLN A 4 -12.09 -7.45 63.41
N VAL A 5 -12.26 -7.27 62.10
CA VAL A 5 -12.37 -8.38 61.13
C VAL A 5 -11.13 -8.40 60.26
N ARG A 6 -10.41 -9.51 60.36
CA ARG A 6 -9.22 -9.88 59.57
C ARG A 6 -9.57 -9.94 58.09
N ARG A 7 -8.80 -9.23 57.25
CA ARG A 7 -8.86 -9.36 55.78
C ARG A 7 -8.28 -10.71 55.36
N VAL A 8 -9.13 -11.58 54.84
CA VAL A 8 -8.73 -12.77 54.09
C VAL A 8 -8.37 -12.33 52.66
N GLY A 9 -7.15 -12.65 52.23
CA GLY A 9 -6.68 -12.39 50.88
C GLY A 9 -7.44 -13.26 49.87
N SER A 10 -8.16 -12.63 48.95
CA SER A 10 -8.70 -13.29 47.76
C SER A 10 -7.64 -13.27 46.65
N LEU A 11 -7.11 -14.45 46.36
CA LEU A 11 -6.29 -14.73 45.17
C LEU A 11 -7.08 -14.37 43.90
N GLY A 12 -6.44 -13.59 43.04
CA GLY A 12 -6.99 -13.17 41.75
C GLY A 12 -7.27 -14.35 40.83
N ARG A 13 -8.41 -14.25 40.14
CA ARG A 13 -8.81 -15.11 39.03
C ARG A 13 -7.74 -15.12 37.92
N PRO A 14 -7.38 -16.27 37.32
CA PRO A 14 -6.66 -16.27 36.06
C PRO A 14 -7.55 -15.73 34.93
N ALA A 15 -6.96 -14.88 34.10
CA ALA A 15 -7.63 -14.23 32.98
C ALA A 15 -8.10 -15.25 31.93
N ALA A 16 -9.28 -14.96 31.38
CA ALA A 16 -9.91 -15.70 30.30
C ALA A 16 -9.02 -15.77 29.05
N GLN A 17 -8.96 -16.96 28.45
CA GLN A 17 -8.33 -17.20 27.16
C GLN A 17 -9.15 -16.51 26.05
N THR A 18 -8.59 -15.48 25.42
CA THR A 18 -9.10 -14.98 24.14
C THR A 18 -8.70 -15.92 23.01
N ALA A 19 -9.71 -16.50 22.36
CA ALA A 19 -9.59 -17.36 21.20
C ALA A 19 -8.87 -16.67 20.04
N GLY A 20 -7.65 -17.13 19.75
CA GLY A 20 -6.94 -16.81 18.51
C GLY A 20 -7.63 -17.46 17.32
N ARG A 21 -8.20 -16.62 16.46
CA ARG A 21 -8.74 -16.96 15.14
C ARG A 21 -7.67 -17.68 14.30
N ARG A 22 -7.73 -19.01 14.26
CA ARG A 22 -6.93 -19.85 13.36
C ARG A 22 -7.34 -19.56 11.91
N GLU A 23 -6.41 -19.06 11.10
CA GLU A 23 -6.49 -19.18 9.65
C GLU A 23 -6.45 -20.67 9.30
N ARG A 24 -7.50 -21.16 8.65
CA ARG A 24 -7.55 -22.51 8.10
C ARG A 24 -6.76 -22.52 6.80
N SER A 25 -5.76 -23.39 6.72
CA SER A 25 -5.11 -23.80 5.49
C SER A 25 -6.18 -24.41 4.57
N ALA A 26 -6.37 -23.85 3.37
CA ALA A 26 -7.27 -24.41 2.39
C ALA A 26 -6.64 -25.69 1.80
N GLN A 27 -7.33 -26.82 1.96
CA GLN A 27 -7.07 -28.04 1.20
C GLN A 27 -7.36 -27.77 -0.28
N ALA A 28 -6.46 -28.23 -1.16
CA ALA A 28 -6.63 -28.16 -2.60
C ALA A 28 -7.82 -29.06 -3.01
N ALA A 29 -8.91 -28.43 -3.44
CA ALA A 29 -10.00 -29.11 -4.12
C ALA A 29 -9.62 -29.30 -5.60
N ALA A 30 -9.59 -30.55 -6.05
CA ALA A 30 -9.57 -30.89 -7.46
C ALA A 30 -10.85 -30.36 -8.13
N GLY A 31 -10.71 -29.43 -9.08
CA GLY A 31 -11.84 -28.76 -9.71
C GLY A 31 -11.56 -28.39 -11.16
N GLY A 32 -12.07 -29.21 -12.07
CA GLY A 32 -12.59 -28.83 -13.39
C GLY A 32 -11.64 -28.21 -14.42
N ARG A 33 -11.33 -28.98 -15.48
CA ARG A 33 -10.82 -28.47 -16.75
C ARG A 33 -11.77 -27.39 -17.29
N ARG A 34 -11.36 -26.12 -17.24
CA ARG A 34 -11.93 -25.09 -18.11
C ARG A 34 -10.90 -24.78 -19.19
N ALA A 35 -11.15 -25.30 -20.39
CA ALA A 35 -10.50 -24.83 -21.59
C ALA A 35 -10.86 -23.33 -21.74
N GLY A 36 -9.97 -22.46 -21.26
CA GLY A 36 -10.07 -21.04 -21.52
C GLY A 36 -9.99 -20.84 -23.02
N GLN A 37 -11.09 -20.39 -23.63
CA GLN A 37 -11.07 -19.92 -25.00
C GLN A 37 -9.97 -18.86 -25.11
N ARG A 38 -8.97 -19.12 -25.96
CA ARG A 38 -8.01 -18.10 -26.37
C ARG A 38 -8.81 -17.07 -27.14
N HIS A 39 -9.18 -15.96 -26.49
CA HIS A 39 -9.71 -14.81 -27.22
C HIS A 39 -8.71 -14.47 -28.32
N ALA A 40 -9.17 -14.50 -29.57
CA ALA A 40 -8.41 -14.00 -30.70
C ALA A 40 -7.93 -12.59 -30.35
N GLN A 41 -6.63 -12.33 -30.56
CA GLN A 41 -6.11 -10.96 -30.48
C GLN A 41 -6.92 -10.13 -31.47
N GLY A 42 -7.88 -9.35 -30.96
CA GLY A 42 -8.65 -8.42 -31.76
C GLY A 42 -7.67 -7.48 -32.45
N ASN A 43 -7.85 -7.33 -33.76
CA ASN A 43 -7.17 -6.35 -34.60
C ASN A 43 -6.92 -5.07 -33.80
N CYS A 44 -5.66 -4.68 -33.67
CA CYS A 44 -5.25 -3.39 -33.12
C CYS A 44 -5.64 -2.28 -34.10
N VAL A 45 -6.95 -1.98 -34.16
CA VAL A 45 -7.44 -0.75 -34.78
C VAL A 45 -6.68 0.37 -34.09
N LYS A 46 -5.82 1.05 -34.85
CA LYS A 46 -5.02 2.19 -34.36
C LYS A 46 -5.96 3.10 -33.59
N LYS A 47 -5.61 3.44 -32.34
CA LYS A 47 -6.46 4.28 -31.48
C LYS A 47 -6.81 5.56 -32.22
N ILE A 48 -8.07 5.64 -32.64
CA ILE A 48 -8.67 6.84 -33.22
C ILE A 48 -8.48 7.96 -32.20
N LEU A 49 -8.00 9.12 -32.67
CA LEU A 49 -7.76 10.30 -31.85
C LEU A 49 -8.89 10.53 -30.84
N ALA A 50 -8.53 10.75 -29.57
CA ALA A 50 -9.49 11.06 -28.53
C ALA A 50 -10.35 12.29 -28.95
N PRO A 51 -11.63 12.36 -28.54
CA PRO A 51 -12.51 13.48 -28.89
C PRO A 51 -11.95 14.86 -28.53
N SER A 52 -11.10 14.97 -27.50
CA SER A 52 -10.38 16.20 -27.16
C SER A 52 -9.40 16.62 -28.26
N HIS A 53 -8.54 15.71 -28.72
CA HIS A 53 -7.59 16.00 -29.80
C HIS A 53 -8.30 16.31 -31.12
N LYS A 54 -9.44 15.66 -31.39
CA LYS A 54 -10.28 16.00 -32.57
C LYS A 54 -10.79 17.44 -32.51
N ARG A 55 -11.19 17.91 -31.32
CA ARG A 55 -11.64 19.30 -31.11
C ARG A 55 -10.49 20.28 -31.28
N GLU A 56 -9.34 19.98 -30.68
CA GLU A 56 -8.14 20.82 -30.79
C GLU A 56 -7.68 20.93 -32.25
N ALA A 57 -7.69 19.83 -33.01
CA ALA A 57 -7.35 19.84 -34.43
C ALA A 57 -8.31 20.69 -35.25
N VAL A 58 -9.63 20.60 -35.01
CA VAL A 58 -10.62 21.44 -35.67
C VAL A 58 -10.40 22.91 -35.32
N ALA A 59 -10.24 23.23 -34.03
CA ALA A 59 -9.99 24.60 -33.58
C ALA A 59 -8.72 25.18 -34.23
N HIS A 60 -7.64 24.40 -34.28
CA HIS A 60 -6.37 24.77 -34.90
C HIS A 60 -6.51 25.04 -36.41
N LEU A 61 -7.29 24.24 -37.14
CA LEU A 61 -7.57 24.52 -38.56
C LEU A 61 -8.39 25.79 -38.75
N GLN A 62 -9.35 26.05 -37.86
CA GLN A 62 -10.14 27.28 -37.91
C GLN A 62 -9.27 28.52 -37.70
N THR A 63 -8.31 28.50 -36.78
CA THR A 63 -7.41 29.64 -36.55
C THR A 63 -6.33 29.78 -37.62
N LEU A 64 -5.72 28.68 -38.09
CA LEU A 64 -4.63 28.76 -39.06
C LEU A 64 -5.09 29.16 -40.47
N PHE A 65 -6.25 28.66 -40.89
CA PHE A 65 -6.75 28.84 -42.26
C PHE A 65 -7.98 29.76 -42.32
N GLU A 66 -8.39 30.35 -41.19
CA GLU A 66 -9.56 31.24 -41.07
C GLU A 66 -10.85 30.63 -41.66
N VAL A 67 -10.96 29.30 -41.60
CA VAL A 67 -12.10 28.56 -42.16
C VAL A 67 -13.24 28.41 -41.16
N SER A 68 -14.47 28.34 -41.69
CA SER A 68 -15.64 28.04 -40.86
C SER A 68 -15.53 26.67 -40.19
N GLN A 69 -16.17 26.52 -39.02
CA GLN A 69 -16.21 25.27 -38.27
C GLN A 69 -16.69 24.09 -39.13
N ARG A 70 -17.64 24.33 -40.04
CA ARG A 70 -18.17 23.31 -40.96
C ARG A 70 -17.06 22.78 -41.86
N ARG A 71 -16.35 23.67 -42.55
CA ARG A 71 -15.26 23.32 -43.47
C ARG A 71 -14.10 22.61 -42.77
N ALA A 72 -13.75 23.04 -41.55
CA ALA A 72 -12.74 22.36 -40.74
C ALA A 72 -13.17 20.96 -40.28
N CYS A 73 -14.45 20.78 -39.91
CA CYS A 73 -15.00 19.48 -39.53
C CYS A 73 -15.05 18.51 -40.72
N ASP A 74 -15.48 18.99 -41.89
CA ASP A 74 -15.59 18.19 -43.11
C ASP A 74 -14.20 17.72 -43.57
N ALA A 75 -13.19 18.60 -43.52
CA ALA A 75 -11.81 18.27 -43.88
C ALA A 75 -11.19 17.18 -42.97
N LEU A 76 -11.58 17.14 -41.69
CA LEU A 76 -11.06 16.18 -40.70
C LEU A 76 -11.97 14.95 -40.49
N GLY A 77 -13.14 14.89 -41.14
CA GLY A 77 -14.13 13.83 -40.93
C GLY A 77 -14.63 13.76 -39.48
N VAL A 78 -14.73 14.91 -38.79
CA VAL A 78 -15.18 14.99 -37.39
C VAL A 78 -16.61 15.50 -37.34
N ASP A 79 -17.48 14.78 -36.62
CA ASP A 79 -18.85 15.24 -36.44
C ASP A 79 -18.94 16.53 -35.60
N ARG A 80 -19.79 17.46 -36.04
CA ARG A 80 -19.96 18.78 -35.42
C ARG A 80 -20.51 18.70 -33.98
N THR A 81 -21.29 17.68 -33.63
CA THR A 81 -21.75 17.47 -32.24
C THR A 81 -20.57 17.15 -31.33
N THR A 82 -19.58 16.41 -31.83
CA THR A 82 -18.35 16.14 -31.09
C THR A 82 -17.59 17.42 -30.80
N VAL A 83 -17.54 18.35 -31.77
CA VAL A 83 -16.87 19.65 -31.61
C VAL A 83 -17.63 20.59 -30.67
N ARG A 84 -18.96 20.62 -30.78
CA ARG A 84 -19.83 21.49 -29.98
C ARG A 84 -20.09 20.97 -28.57
N TYR A 85 -19.79 19.71 -28.28
CA TYR A 85 -20.06 19.13 -26.98
C TYR A 85 -19.25 19.84 -25.89
N GLN A 86 -19.96 20.46 -24.96
CA GLN A 86 -19.41 21.04 -23.74
C GLN A 86 -19.71 20.13 -22.55
N SER A 87 -18.67 19.81 -21.78
CA SER A 87 -18.81 18.99 -20.58
C SER A 87 -19.54 19.79 -19.49
N ARG A 88 -20.79 19.41 -19.17
CA ARG A 88 -21.56 19.98 -18.04
C ARG A 88 -21.16 19.39 -16.69
N ARG A 89 -19.86 19.32 -16.40
CA ARG A 89 -19.41 18.84 -15.08
C ARG A 89 -19.51 20.01 -14.10
N PRO A 90 -20.25 19.86 -12.98
CA PRO A 90 -20.21 20.87 -11.93
C PRO A 90 -18.77 21.01 -11.43
N ASP A 91 -18.39 22.24 -11.08
CA ASP A 91 -17.08 22.48 -10.51
C ASP A 91 -16.97 21.75 -9.16
N ASP A 92 -15.90 20.97 -9.02
CA ASP A 92 -15.63 20.20 -7.80
C ASP A 92 -14.77 21.01 -6.82
N ALA A 93 -14.60 22.32 -7.06
CA ALA A 93 -13.71 23.20 -6.31
C ALA A 93 -13.95 23.18 -4.79
N GLU A 94 -15.21 23.33 -4.35
CA GLU A 94 -15.56 23.31 -2.92
C GLU A 94 -15.19 21.97 -2.27
N ALA A 95 -15.52 20.87 -2.94
CA ALA A 95 -15.19 19.54 -2.44
C ALA A 95 -13.68 19.28 -2.41
N ARG A 96 -12.92 19.77 -3.39
CA ARG A 96 -11.45 19.68 -3.42
C ARG A 96 -10.84 20.45 -2.27
N GLU A 97 -11.28 21.67 -2.04
CA GLU A 97 -10.76 22.51 -0.97
C GLU A 97 -11.04 21.88 0.39
N ARG A 98 -12.28 21.40 0.62
CA ARG A 98 -12.60 20.70 1.86
C ARG A 98 -11.81 19.42 2.06
N MET A 99 -11.58 18.66 0.99
CA MET A 99 -10.71 17.48 1.03
C MET A 99 -9.26 17.82 1.44
N ARG A 100 -8.71 18.94 0.96
CA ARG A 100 -7.36 19.40 1.35
C ARG A 100 -7.29 19.76 2.83
N VAL A 101 -8.27 20.49 3.33
CA VAL A 101 -8.35 20.87 4.76
C VAL A 101 -8.37 19.62 5.63
N LEU A 102 -9.29 18.68 5.37
CA LEU A 102 -9.40 17.42 6.12
C LEU A 102 -8.12 16.57 6.04
N ALA A 103 -7.47 16.54 4.88
CA ALA A 103 -6.21 15.81 4.71
C ALA A 103 -5.04 16.48 5.46
N GLY A 104 -5.05 17.81 5.57
CA GLY A 104 -4.09 18.60 6.34
C GLY A 104 -4.20 18.33 7.84
N GLU A 105 -5.42 18.34 8.38
CA GLU A 105 -5.72 18.03 9.78
C GLU A 105 -5.39 16.57 10.15
N ARG A 106 -5.68 15.64 9.23
CA ARG A 106 -5.58 14.19 9.46
C ARG A 106 -4.69 13.51 8.41
N ARG A 107 -3.40 13.88 8.36
CA ARG A 107 -2.41 13.40 7.37
C ARG A 107 -2.27 11.88 7.21
N ARG A 108 -2.68 11.09 8.21
CA ARG A 108 -2.61 9.62 8.17
C ARG A 108 -3.85 8.96 7.57
N PHE A 109 -4.91 9.72 7.30
CA PHE A 109 -6.16 9.17 6.82
C PHE A 109 -6.07 8.93 5.31
N GLY A 110 -6.24 7.67 4.93
CA GLY A 110 -6.39 7.28 3.53
C GLY A 110 -7.76 7.64 2.97
N TYR A 111 -7.93 7.43 1.67
CA TYR A 111 -9.14 7.80 0.93
C TYR A 111 -10.45 7.32 1.58
N ARG A 112 -10.49 6.13 2.20
CA ARG A 112 -11.72 5.60 2.84
C ARG A 112 -12.19 6.45 4.02
N ARG A 113 -11.26 6.81 4.93
CA ARG A 113 -11.59 7.63 6.11
C ARG A 113 -11.91 9.06 5.70
N LEU A 114 -11.18 9.58 4.73
CA LEU A 114 -11.39 10.93 4.22
C LEU A 114 -12.75 11.06 3.49
N HIS A 115 -13.14 10.05 2.72
CA HIS A 115 -14.46 9.98 2.06
C HIS A 115 -15.61 9.95 3.07
N TRP A 116 -15.45 9.20 4.16
CA TRP A 116 -16.44 9.17 5.24
C TRP A 116 -16.55 10.50 5.98
N LEU A 117 -15.42 11.16 6.30
CA LEU A 117 -15.43 12.48 6.92
C LEU A 117 -16.12 13.52 6.04
N LEU A 118 -15.79 13.53 4.75
CA LEU A 118 -16.42 14.43 3.80
C LEU A 118 -17.94 14.20 3.70
N SER A 119 -18.36 12.93 3.75
CA SER A 119 -19.78 12.58 3.75
C SER A 119 -20.52 13.05 5.02
N ARG A 120 -19.84 13.12 6.17
CA ARG A 120 -20.41 13.67 7.41
C ARG A 120 -20.64 15.16 7.38
N GLU A 121 -19.92 15.87 6.53
CA GLU A 121 -20.05 17.32 6.32
C GLU A 121 -21.11 17.66 5.26
N GLY A 122 -21.86 16.66 4.77
CA GLY A 122 -22.92 16.83 3.78
C GLY A 122 -22.44 16.76 2.32
N ILE A 123 -21.12 16.74 2.08
CA ILE A 123 -20.55 16.63 0.74
C ILE A 123 -20.47 15.15 0.34
N SER A 124 -21.59 14.61 -0.14
CA SER A 124 -21.66 13.24 -0.63
C SER A 124 -21.29 13.14 -2.12
N MET A 125 -20.44 12.18 -2.47
CA MET A 125 -20.10 11.89 -3.86
C MET A 125 -19.80 10.41 -4.06
N ASN A 126 -19.96 9.94 -5.30
CA ASN A 126 -19.60 8.57 -5.68
C ASN A 126 -18.12 8.29 -5.35
N HIS A 127 -17.84 7.15 -4.72
CA HIS A 127 -16.48 6.72 -4.34
C HIS A 127 -15.49 6.73 -5.52
N LYS A 128 -15.95 6.49 -6.76
CA LYS A 128 -15.10 6.58 -7.96
C LYS A 128 -14.65 8.02 -8.22
N LYS A 129 -15.57 8.98 -8.11
CA LYS A 129 -15.31 10.42 -8.25
C LYS A 129 -14.36 10.89 -7.15
N PHE A 130 -14.64 10.52 -5.90
CA PHE A 130 -13.76 10.84 -4.77
C PHE A 130 -12.34 10.33 -4.98
N ARG A 131 -12.20 9.06 -5.39
CA ARG A 131 -10.88 8.46 -5.62
C ARG A 131 -10.11 9.14 -6.75
N ARG A 132 -10.81 9.64 -7.77
CA ARG A 132 -10.22 10.45 -8.84
C ARG A 132 -9.71 11.78 -8.29
N LEU A 133 -10.56 12.55 -7.62
CA LEU A 133 -10.19 13.84 -7.02
C LEU A 133 -9.03 13.69 -6.02
N TYR A 134 -9.06 12.67 -5.16
CA TYR A 134 -7.99 12.36 -4.21
C TYR A 134 -6.64 12.11 -4.87
N ARG A 135 -6.63 11.50 -6.07
CA ARG A 135 -5.40 11.28 -6.85
C ARG A 135 -4.90 12.57 -7.51
N GLU A 136 -5.81 13.33 -8.12
CA GLU A 136 -5.52 14.62 -8.76
C GLU A 136 -4.96 15.62 -7.74
N GLU A 137 -5.53 15.67 -6.53
CA GLU A 137 -5.08 16.51 -5.41
C GLU A 137 -3.83 15.96 -4.68
N ARG A 138 -3.25 14.85 -5.16
CA ARG A 138 -2.04 14.22 -4.61
C ARG A 138 -2.11 13.93 -3.09
N LEU A 139 -3.30 13.70 -2.54
CA LEU A 139 -3.52 13.47 -1.10
C LEU A 139 -3.11 12.07 -0.60
N GLN A 140 -2.34 11.35 -1.40
CA GLN A 140 -2.01 9.94 -1.18
C GLN A 140 -1.12 9.78 0.06
N VAL A 141 -1.60 9.00 1.02
CA VAL A 141 -0.84 8.70 2.24
C VAL A 141 0.41 7.91 1.87
N ARG A 142 1.59 8.51 2.10
CA ARG A 142 2.87 7.82 1.89
C ARG A 142 3.00 6.69 2.93
N ARG A 143 3.41 5.52 2.46
CA ARG A 143 3.80 4.43 3.37
C ARG A 143 4.99 4.91 4.19
N ARG A 144 4.92 4.73 5.52
CA ARG A 144 6.05 5.02 6.40
C ARG A 144 7.22 4.13 5.95
N GLY A 145 8.34 4.74 5.59
CA GLY A 145 9.58 4.00 5.44
C GLY A 145 9.93 3.32 6.75
N GLY A 146 10.44 2.09 6.70
CA GLY A 146 10.91 1.39 7.91
C GLY A 146 11.82 2.31 8.72
N ARG A 147 11.69 2.27 10.05
CA ARG A 147 12.58 3.04 10.94
C ARG A 147 14.01 2.59 10.63
N LYS A 148 14.81 3.44 10.00
CA LYS A 148 16.25 3.21 9.92
C LYS A 148 16.74 3.16 11.36
N ARG A 149 17.28 2.01 11.79
CA ARG A 149 17.93 1.92 13.10
C ARG A 149 19.04 2.97 13.11
N ALA A 150 19.20 3.69 14.22
CA ALA A 150 20.29 4.64 14.34
C ALA A 150 21.59 3.86 14.10
N LEU A 151 22.23 4.11 12.97
CA LEU A 151 23.62 3.77 12.75
C LEU A 151 24.36 4.74 13.66
N GLY A 152 24.55 4.37 14.94
CA GLY A 152 25.49 5.09 15.78
C GLY A 152 26.85 5.17 15.09
N THR A 153 27.76 5.99 15.61
CA THR A 153 29.14 6.12 15.14
C THR A 153 29.87 4.78 15.31
N ARG A 154 29.61 3.84 14.39
CA ARG A 154 30.37 2.60 14.30
C ARG A 154 31.65 2.98 13.60
N SER A 155 32.76 3.00 14.36
CA SER A 155 34.09 2.96 13.75
C SER A 155 34.10 1.86 12.69
N PRO A 156 34.71 2.10 11.51
CA PRO A 156 34.79 1.08 10.48
C PRO A 156 35.36 -0.20 11.09
N MET A 157 34.69 -1.32 10.85
CA MET A 157 35.11 -2.60 11.43
C MET A 157 36.47 -2.99 10.82
N THR A 158 37.47 -3.19 11.67
CA THR A 158 38.78 -3.70 11.25
C THR A 158 38.63 -5.10 10.64
N ILE A 159 39.21 -5.29 9.46
CA ILE A 159 39.21 -6.57 8.73
C ILE A 159 40.33 -7.44 9.30
N PRO A 160 40.03 -8.66 9.80
CA PRO A 160 41.07 -9.57 10.32
C PRO A 160 42.03 -10.00 9.19
N GLN A 161 43.29 -10.23 9.54
CA GLN A 161 44.37 -10.60 8.60
C GLN A 161 44.74 -12.09 8.68
N GLY A 162 44.10 -12.84 9.57
CA GLY A 162 44.31 -14.28 9.72
C GLY A 162 43.20 -14.96 10.50
N CYS A 163 43.17 -16.29 10.43
CA CYS A 163 42.19 -17.13 11.13
C CYS A 163 42.27 -16.94 12.66
N ASN A 164 41.14 -17.11 13.34
CA ASN A 164 41.01 -17.04 14.80
C ASN A 164 41.41 -15.70 15.44
N GLN A 165 41.54 -14.63 14.64
CA GLN A 165 41.80 -13.29 15.15
C GLN A 165 40.51 -12.59 15.60
N ARG A 166 39.37 -12.95 15.00
CA ARG A 166 38.08 -12.33 15.26
C ARG A 166 36.94 -13.28 14.93
N TRP A 167 36.02 -13.42 15.88
CA TRP A 167 34.79 -14.19 15.70
C TRP A 167 33.57 -13.27 15.72
N SER A 168 32.67 -13.49 14.77
CA SER A 168 31.33 -12.93 14.80
C SER A 168 30.39 -13.89 15.51
N LEU A 169 29.58 -13.33 16.40
CA LEU A 169 28.55 -14.04 17.15
C LEU A 169 27.18 -13.62 16.61
N ASP A 170 26.36 -14.59 16.23
CA ASP A 170 24.98 -14.35 15.82
C ASP A 170 24.01 -15.34 16.47
N PHE A 171 22.74 -14.94 16.55
CA PHE A 171 21.66 -15.78 17.00
C PHE A 171 20.60 -15.93 15.93
N VAL A 172 20.52 -17.13 15.34
CA VAL A 172 19.43 -17.50 14.44
C VAL A 172 18.26 -18.00 15.28
N SER A 173 17.05 -17.54 14.98
CA SER A 173 15.84 -17.96 15.72
C SER A 173 14.90 -18.69 14.78
N ASP A 174 14.40 -19.84 15.22
CA ASP A 174 13.46 -20.65 14.45
C ASP A 174 12.42 -21.30 15.38
N ALA A 175 11.41 -21.96 14.80
CA ALA A 175 10.34 -22.63 15.53
C ALA A 175 10.12 -24.04 14.98
N LEU A 176 9.97 -25.00 15.90
CA LEU A 176 9.56 -26.36 15.56
C LEU A 176 8.08 -26.37 15.13
N THR A 177 7.67 -27.43 14.46
CA THR A 177 6.26 -27.66 14.05
C THR A 177 5.28 -27.65 15.22
N CYS A 178 5.74 -27.99 16.43
CA CYS A 178 4.97 -27.91 17.67
C CYS A 178 4.84 -26.48 18.25
N GLY A 179 5.37 -25.46 17.57
CA GLY A 179 5.30 -24.05 17.97
C GLY A 179 6.33 -23.63 19.03
N ARG A 180 7.13 -24.57 19.55
CA ARG A 180 8.26 -24.27 20.43
C ARG A 180 9.35 -23.55 19.64
N ARG A 181 9.74 -22.37 20.13
CA ARG A 181 10.85 -21.61 19.57
C ARG A 181 12.17 -22.12 20.13
N PHE A 182 13.20 -22.14 19.30
CA PHE A 182 14.57 -22.38 19.71
C PHE A 182 15.47 -21.36 19.03
N ARG A 183 16.67 -21.16 19.60
CA ARG A 183 17.69 -20.30 19.00
C ARG A 183 18.96 -21.09 18.80
N ILE A 184 19.69 -20.73 17.76
CA ILE A 184 21.00 -21.28 17.46
C ILE A 184 22.01 -20.16 17.69
N PHE A 185 22.89 -20.36 18.65
CA PHE A 185 24.08 -19.54 18.84
C PHE A 185 25.12 -19.97 17.81
N ALA A 186 25.50 -19.06 16.93
CA ALA A 186 26.47 -19.30 15.86
C ALA A 186 27.73 -18.46 16.10
N VAL A 187 28.87 -19.15 16.14
CA VAL A 187 30.20 -18.56 16.19
C VAL A 187 30.86 -18.80 14.83
N VAL A 188 31.20 -17.72 14.14
CA VAL A 188 31.82 -17.77 12.81
C VAL A 188 33.13 -17.01 12.83
N ASP A 189 34.17 -17.60 12.26
CA ASP A 189 35.44 -16.90 12.05
C ASP A 189 35.30 -15.88 10.92
N ASP A 190 35.67 -14.63 11.19
CA ASP A 190 35.47 -13.54 10.22
C ASP A 190 36.41 -13.63 9.01
N PHE A 191 37.55 -14.33 9.14
CA PHE A 191 38.55 -14.49 8.09
C PHE A 191 38.26 -15.73 7.23
N SER A 192 38.21 -16.93 7.82
CA SER A 192 37.99 -18.18 7.09
C SER A 192 36.53 -18.40 6.71
N ARG A 193 35.59 -17.68 7.35
CA ARG A 193 34.13 -17.90 7.24
C ARG A 193 33.68 -19.29 7.70
N GLU A 194 34.52 -19.99 8.43
CA GLU A 194 34.18 -21.28 9.01
C GLU A 194 33.33 -21.10 10.26
N CYS A 195 32.36 -22.00 10.43
CA CYS A 195 31.55 -22.03 11.64
C CYS A 195 32.28 -22.82 12.72
N VAL A 196 32.84 -22.10 13.67
CA VAL A 196 33.60 -22.67 14.79
C VAL A 196 32.68 -23.41 15.75
N ARG A 197 31.46 -22.90 15.97
CA ARG A 197 30.50 -23.53 16.88
C ARG A 197 29.05 -23.18 16.55
N LEU A 198 28.19 -24.20 16.64
CA LEU A 198 26.73 -24.06 16.62
C LEU A 198 26.15 -24.71 17.87
N ILE A 199 25.35 -23.96 18.62
CA ILE A 199 24.62 -24.49 19.78
C ILE A 199 23.15 -24.17 19.58
N ALA A 200 22.35 -25.20 19.34
CA ALA A 200 20.89 -25.07 19.31
C ALA A 200 20.34 -25.38 20.70
N ASP A 201 19.58 -24.45 21.26
CA ASP A 201 18.91 -24.67 22.54
C ASP A 201 17.56 -23.92 22.57
N THR A 202 16.63 -24.49 23.33
CA THR A 202 15.34 -23.88 23.68
C THR A 202 15.43 -22.95 24.89
N SER A 203 16.51 -23.00 25.66
CA SER A 203 16.72 -22.15 26.85
C SER A 203 17.25 -20.74 26.54
N ILE A 204 17.79 -20.52 25.33
CA ILE A 204 18.37 -19.23 24.92
C ILE A 204 17.26 -18.21 24.68
N SER A 205 17.06 -17.29 25.62
CA SER A 205 16.09 -16.18 25.55
C SER A 205 16.54 -15.05 24.61
N GLY A 206 15.63 -14.17 24.19
CA GLY A 206 15.91 -13.05 23.28
C GLY A 206 15.14 -11.78 23.57
#